data_AF-F4XTK8-F1
#
_entry.id   AF-F4XTK8-F1
#
_cell.length_a   1.000
_cell.length_b   1.000
_cell.length_c   1.000
_cell.angle_alpha   90.00
_cell.angle_beta   90.00
_cell.angle_gamma   90.00
#
_symmetry.space_group_name_H-M   'P 1'
#
loop_
_entity.id
_entity.type
_entity.pdbx_description
1 polymer ?
#
loop_
_entity_poly.entity_id
_entity_poly.type
_entity_poly.pdbx_seq_one_letter_code
_entity_poly.pdbx_strand_id
1 'polypeptide(L)'
;MDRYIAAELIPPFLFGVGGFSSIGVAVGSLFDMVVKITELGLSWTIAAQVVLLKFPEFMSYALPISVLLATLIAYSRLSNDSELIALRSCGVSLYRLVAPALVLSLVVTGITFLFNELIVPAANYQATITLEKALNQEKPAFDENGILYPEYQTFPQPNGTTTQTIKRLFYANGFDGQTMKDLTVLEWSNLGKLNKIILSESALWNSKQNTWDFFHGSIYFISPNTSFQK
;
A
#
# COMPACT_ATOMS: atom_id res chain seq x y z
N MET A 1 9.52 -24.90 41.12
CA MET A 1 8.94 -25.62 39.97
C MET A 1 8.31 -24.65 38.98
N ASP A 2 7.24 -23.94 39.35
CA ASP A 2 6.51 -23.07 38.41
C ASP A 2 7.39 -21.96 37.80
N ARG A 3 8.22 -21.30 38.62
CA ARG A 3 9.24 -20.33 38.15
C ARG A 3 10.28 -20.94 37.21
N TYR A 4 10.64 -22.21 37.41
CA TYR A 4 11.63 -22.90 36.60
C TYR A 4 11.06 -23.24 35.22
N ILE A 5 9.85 -23.83 35.16
CA ILE A 5 9.16 -24.09 33.89
C ILE A 5 8.87 -22.79 33.15
N ALA A 6 8.46 -21.73 33.86
CA ALA A 6 8.28 -20.42 33.26
C ALA A 6 9.58 -19.87 32.67
N ALA A 7 10.70 -19.97 33.40
CA ALA A 7 12.00 -19.53 32.90
C ALA A 7 12.47 -20.32 31.68
N GLU A 8 12.10 -21.61 31.56
CA GLU A 8 12.41 -22.45 30.40
C GLU A 8 11.59 -22.07 29.14
N LEU A 9 10.38 -21.51 29.33
CA LEU A 9 9.52 -21.04 28.24
C LEU A 9 9.98 -19.70 27.63
N ILE A 10 10.60 -18.82 28.41
CA ILE A 10 10.94 -17.46 27.95
C ILE A 10 11.97 -17.45 26.80
N PRO A 11 13.10 -18.17 26.85
CA PRO A 11 14.08 -18.15 25.77
C PRO A 11 13.53 -18.59 24.40
N PRO A 12 12.85 -19.75 24.25
CA PRO A 12 12.30 -20.14 22.96
C PRO A 12 11.12 -19.26 22.53
N PHE A 13 10.39 -18.65 23.47
CA PHE A 13 9.39 -17.63 23.15
C PHE A 13 10.02 -16.38 22.52
N LEU A 14 11.02 -15.77 23.18
CA LEU A 14 11.70 -14.58 22.66
C LEU A 14 12.40 -14.85 21.33
N PHE A 15 13.03 -16.03 21.21
CA PHE A 15 13.61 -16.48 19.95
C PHE A 15 12.55 -16.61 18.85
N GLY A 16 11.41 -17.21 19.16
CA GLY A 16 10.28 -17.28 18.23
C GLY A 16 9.81 -15.90 17.79
N VAL A 17 9.61 -14.98 18.74
CA VAL A 17 9.09 -13.63 18.42
C VAL A 17 10.05 -12.91 17.49
N GLY A 18 11.35 -12.90 17.81
CA GLY A 18 12.38 -12.28 16.98
C GLY A 18 12.54 -12.97 15.61
N GLY A 19 12.57 -14.31 15.60
CA GLY A 19 12.74 -15.09 14.37
C GLY A 19 11.57 -14.94 13.41
N PHE A 20 10.34 -15.18 13.87
CA PHE A 20 9.15 -15.09 13.03
C PHE A 20 8.85 -13.64 12.60
N SER A 21 9.07 -12.64 13.46
CA SER A 21 8.90 -11.23 13.06
C SER A 21 9.94 -10.82 12.00
N SER A 22 11.21 -11.21 12.16
CA SER A 22 12.25 -10.93 11.18
C SER A 22 11.97 -11.59 9.83
N ILE A 23 11.51 -12.84 9.84
CA ILE A 23 11.11 -13.55 8.61
C ILE A 23 9.91 -12.84 7.98
N GLY A 24 8.91 -12.46 8.78
CA GLY A 24 7.73 -11.73 8.33
C GLY A 24 8.09 -10.42 7.63
N VAL A 25 8.98 -9.63 8.24
CA VAL A 25 9.47 -8.36 7.65
C VAL A 25 10.22 -8.59 6.34
N ALA A 26 11.09 -9.61 6.30
CA ALA A 26 11.88 -9.90 5.11
C ALA A 26 10.99 -10.30 3.92
N VAL A 27 10.03 -11.19 4.15
CA VAL A 27 9.13 -11.68 3.10
C VAL A 27 8.06 -10.65 2.74
N GLY A 28 7.47 -9.99 3.74
CA GLY A 28 6.28 -9.16 3.58
C GLY A 28 6.54 -7.67 3.35
N SER A 29 7.76 -7.17 3.58
CA SER A 29 8.04 -5.72 3.45
C SER A 29 9.34 -5.38 2.76
N LEU A 30 10.43 -6.14 2.96
CA LEU A 30 11.71 -5.78 2.36
C LEU A 30 11.69 -5.87 0.84
N PHE A 31 11.11 -6.95 0.28
CA PHE A 31 11.01 -7.11 -1.18
C PHE A 31 10.26 -5.94 -1.83
N ASP A 32 9.08 -5.60 -1.30
CA ASP A 32 8.28 -4.47 -1.78
C ASP A 32 9.03 -3.13 -1.69
N MET A 33 9.81 -2.93 -0.63
CA MET A 33 10.61 -1.71 -0.47
C MET A 33 11.76 -1.65 -1.46
N VAL A 34 12.43 -2.78 -1.73
CA VAL A 34 13.49 -2.85 -2.75
C VAL A 34 12.92 -2.48 -4.11
N VAL A 35 11.77 -3.05 -4.50
CA VAL A 35 11.08 -2.71 -5.76
C VAL A 35 10.76 -1.22 -5.81
N LYS A 36 10.22 -0.63 -4.74
CA LYS A 36 9.91 0.81 -4.68
C LYS A 36 11.16 1.70 -4.75
N ILE A 37 12.28 1.28 -4.19
CA ILE A 37 13.56 1.99 -4.31
C ILE A 37 14.05 1.96 -5.77
N THR A 38 13.97 0.81 -6.43
CA THR A 38 14.51 0.65 -7.79
C THR A 38 13.60 1.22 -8.88
N GLU A 39 12.28 1.11 -8.74
CA GLU A 39 11.30 1.51 -9.76
C GLU A 39 10.73 2.92 -9.53
N LEU A 40 10.58 3.33 -8.28
CA LEU A 40 9.97 4.63 -7.92
C LEU A 40 10.98 5.64 -7.38
N GLY A 41 12.27 5.29 -7.33
CA GLY A 41 13.34 6.17 -6.86
C GLY A 41 13.33 6.44 -5.35
N LEU A 42 12.62 5.61 -4.57
CA LEU A 42 12.43 5.83 -3.14
C LEU A 42 13.76 5.89 -2.36
N SER A 43 13.95 6.96 -1.57
CA SER A 43 15.10 7.05 -0.67
C SER A 43 15.18 5.86 0.31
N TRP A 44 16.36 5.23 0.39
CA TRP A 44 16.64 4.11 1.30
C TRP A 44 16.32 4.42 2.77
N THR A 45 16.52 5.67 3.19
CA THR A 45 16.23 6.11 4.57
C THR A 45 14.74 6.03 4.89
N ILE A 46 13.90 6.44 3.94
CA ILE A 46 12.44 6.40 4.07
C ILE A 46 11.97 4.95 4.04
N ALA A 47 12.52 4.13 3.14
CA ALA A 47 12.22 2.70 3.10
C ALA A 47 12.54 2.01 4.45
N ALA A 48 13.71 2.27 5.03
CA ALA A 48 14.08 1.73 6.34
C ALA A 48 13.13 2.19 7.46
N GLN A 49 12.71 3.46 7.44
CA GLN A 49 11.73 3.98 8.39
C GLN A 49 10.38 3.28 8.25
N VAL A 50 9.88 3.06 7.03
CA VAL A 50 8.62 2.37 6.78
C VAL A 50 8.70 0.91 7.24
N VAL A 51 9.82 0.23 7.00
CA VAL A 51 10.05 -1.15 7.48
C VAL A 51 10.00 -1.21 9.01
N LEU A 52 10.64 -0.26 9.70
CA LEU A 52 10.60 -0.18 11.16
C LEU A 52 9.18 0.09 11.68
N LEU A 53 8.40 0.94 11.00
CA LEU A 53 7.00 1.19 11.35
C LEU A 53 6.10 -0.02 11.09
N LYS A 54 6.45 -0.89 10.14
CA LYS A 54 5.74 -2.14 9.85
C LYS A 54 6.12 -3.29 10.79
N PHE A 55 7.25 -3.19 11.48
CA PHE A 55 7.75 -4.23 12.41
C PHE A 55 6.72 -4.67 13.48
N PRO A 56 5.98 -3.76 14.17
CA PRO A 56 5.01 -4.15 15.19
C PRO A 56 3.85 -5.00 14.66
N GLU A 57 3.48 -4.82 13.39
CA GLU A 57 2.46 -5.64 12.71
C GLU A 57 2.92 -7.10 12.65
N PHE A 58 4.12 -7.34 12.11
CA PHE A 58 4.70 -8.68 12.02
C PHE A 58 4.95 -9.31 13.39
N MET A 59 5.33 -8.51 14.39
CA MET A 59 5.47 -9.00 15.76
C MET A 59 4.12 -9.49 16.33
N SER A 60 3.02 -8.82 16.00
CA SER A 60 1.68 -9.21 16.44
C SER A 60 1.25 -10.57 15.86
N TYR A 61 1.64 -10.87 14.62
CA TYR A 61 1.47 -12.19 14.03
C TYR A 61 2.42 -13.23 14.62
N ALA A 62 3.64 -12.84 14.96
CA ALA A 62 4.65 -13.72 15.52
C ALA A 62 4.32 -14.19 16.95
N LEU A 63 3.72 -13.33 17.79
CA LEU A 63 3.40 -13.63 19.20
C LEU A 63 2.68 -14.98 19.42
N PRO A 64 1.53 -15.29 18.78
CA PRO A 64 0.84 -16.56 18.99
C PRO A 64 1.65 -17.77 18.50
N ILE A 65 2.34 -17.64 17.37
CA ILE A 65 3.19 -18.71 16.81
C ILE A 65 4.37 -18.99 17.74
N SER A 66 4.92 -17.94 18.37
CA SER A 66 6.04 -18.03 19.29
C SER A 66 5.67 -18.70 20.60
N VAL A 67 4.45 -18.52 21.11
CA VAL A 67 3.95 -19.25 22.29
C VAL A 67 3.88 -20.76 21.99
N LEU A 68 3.38 -21.13 20.83
CA LEU A 68 3.33 -22.53 20.40
C LEU A 68 4.74 -23.12 20.28
N LEU A 69 5.67 -22.40 19.65
CA LEU A 69 7.06 -22.82 19.56
C LEU A 69 7.71 -22.96 20.94
N ALA A 70 7.49 -21.98 21.83
CA ALA A 70 8.05 -21.96 23.18
C ALA A 70 7.61 -23.17 24.00
N THR A 71 6.30 -23.44 24.01
CA THR A 71 5.74 -24.58 24.71
C THR A 71 6.26 -25.89 24.14
N LEU A 72 6.27 -26.02 22.81
CA LEU A 72 6.79 -27.22 22.15
C LEU A 72 8.26 -27.49 22.51
N ILE A 73 9.13 -26.48 22.38
CA ILE A 73 10.56 -26.63 22.66
C ILE A 73 10.81 -26.88 24.15
N ALA A 74 10.22 -26.09 25.05
CA ALA A 74 10.47 -26.21 26.49
C ALA A 74 10.00 -27.58 27.02
N TYR A 75 8.79 -28.02 26.66
CA TYR A 75 8.29 -29.34 27.08
C TYR A 75 9.02 -30.49 26.39
N SER A 76 9.47 -30.31 25.14
CA SER A 76 10.32 -31.29 24.45
C SER A 76 11.65 -31.49 25.18
N ARG A 77 12.30 -30.40 25.61
CA ARG A 77 13.53 -30.45 26.43
C ARG A 77 13.30 -31.13 27.77
N LEU A 78 12.30 -30.68 28.53
CA LEU A 78 11.92 -31.28 29.83
C LEU A 78 11.59 -32.78 29.70
N SER A 79 11.04 -33.21 28.57
CA SER A 79 10.76 -34.62 28.29
C SER A 79 12.03 -35.40 27.94
N ASN A 80 12.92 -34.85 27.12
CA ASN A 80 14.18 -35.48 26.73
C ASN A 80 15.13 -35.67 27.92
N ASP A 81 15.18 -34.68 28.81
CA ASP A 81 15.99 -34.72 30.03
C ASP A 81 15.34 -35.57 31.14
N SER A 82 14.21 -36.24 30.84
CA SER A 82 13.42 -37.05 31.79
C SER A 82 12.91 -36.29 33.03
N GLU A 83 13.04 -34.96 33.07
CA GLU A 83 12.56 -34.11 34.17
C GLU A 83 11.03 -34.20 34.32
N LEU A 84 10.32 -34.25 33.19
CA LEU A 84 8.87 -34.37 33.18
C LEU A 84 8.40 -35.71 33.79
N ILE A 85 9.12 -36.79 33.53
CA ILE A 85 8.82 -38.13 34.08
C ILE A 85 9.16 -38.17 35.57
N ALA A 86 10.32 -37.61 35.96
CA ALA A 86 10.75 -37.53 37.36
C ALA A 86 9.73 -36.76 38.23
N LEU A 87 9.27 -35.60 37.76
CA LEU A 87 8.26 -34.80 38.45
C LEU A 87 6.92 -35.54 38.59
N ARG A 88 6.51 -36.29 37.56
CA ARG A 88 5.29 -37.13 37.64
C ARG A 88 5.45 -38.28 38.62
N SER A 89 6.61 -38.92 38.69
CA SER A 89 6.91 -39.98 39.66
C SER A 89 6.90 -39.48 41.11
N CYS A 90 7.21 -38.20 41.34
CA CYS A 90 7.05 -37.55 42.65
C CYS A 90 5.60 -37.16 42.99
N GLY A 91 4.62 -37.55 42.17
CA GLY A 91 3.19 -37.28 42.40
C GLY A 91 2.73 -35.89 41.97
N VAL A 92 3.52 -35.14 41.18
CA VAL A 92 3.08 -33.84 40.68
C VAL A 92 2.02 -34.01 39.60
N SER A 93 0.89 -33.30 39.74
CA SER A 93 -0.21 -33.34 38.79
C SER A 93 0.16 -32.70 37.44
N LEU A 94 -0.38 -33.26 36.35
CA LEU A 94 -0.19 -32.74 35.00
C LEU A 94 -0.70 -31.29 34.86
N TYR A 95 -1.80 -30.96 35.54
CA TYR A 95 -2.38 -29.61 35.53
C TYR A 95 -1.39 -28.55 36.02
N ARG A 96 -0.56 -28.88 37.03
CA ARG A 96 0.45 -27.96 37.56
C ARG A 96 1.64 -27.79 36.62
N LEU A 97 1.95 -28.80 35.81
CA LEU A 97 2.97 -28.72 34.76
C LEU A 97 2.53 -27.82 33.60
N VAL A 98 1.24 -27.80 33.27
CA VAL A 98 0.67 -27.02 32.16
C VAL A 98 0.31 -25.58 32.56
N ALA A 99 0.05 -25.32 33.85
CA ALA A 99 -0.34 -24.01 34.35
C ALA A 99 0.61 -22.85 33.95
N PRO A 100 1.96 -22.98 33.99
CA PRO A 100 2.87 -21.91 33.57
C PRO A 100 2.73 -21.53 32.09
N ALA A 101 2.49 -22.51 31.22
CA ALA A 101 2.25 -22.27 29.79
C ALA A 101 0.91 -21.56 29.55
N LEU A 102 -0.13 -21.89 30.32
CA LEU A 102 -1.43 -21.20 30.26
C LEU A 102 -1.35 -19.76 30.76
N VAL A 103 -0.58 -19.51 31.82
CA VAL A 103 -0.35 -18.15 32.31
C VAL A 103 0.41 -17.34 31.25
N LEU A 104 1.45 -17.91 30.65
CA LEU A 104 2.19 -17.27 29.57
C LEU A 104 1.27 -16.96 28.37
N SER A 105 0.45 -17.91 27.92
CA SER A 105 -0.45 -17.67 26.79
C SER A 105 -1.45 -16.57 27.09
N LEU A 106 -2.01 -16.53 28.30
CA LEU A 106 -2.96 -15.49 28.71
C LEU A 106 -2.30 -14.09 28.77
N VAL A 107 -1.08 -14.00 29.28
CA VAL A 107 -0.29 -12.76 29.26
C VAL A 107 -0.02 -12.32 27.81
N VAL A 108 0.41 -13.24 26.95
CA VAL A 108 0.69 -12.94 25.54
C VAL A 108 -0.58 -12.53 24.81
N THR A 109 -1.74 -13.16 25.06
CA THR A 109 -3.03 -12.74 24.51
C THR A 109 -3.35 -11.29 24.90
N GLY A 110 -3.14 -10.90 26.15
CA GLY A 110 -3.32 -9.51 26.59
C GLY A 110 -2.38 -8.54 25.87
N ILE A 111 -1.11 -8.90 25.71
CA ILE A 111 -0.14 -8.11 24.94
C ILE A 111 -0.56 -7.99 23.48
N THR A 112 -0.89 -9.11 22.82
CA THR A 112 -1.34 -9.14 21.43
C THR A 112 -2.58 -8.28 21.22
N PHE A 113 -3.53 -8.29 22.15
CA PHE A 113 -4.71 -7.43 22.10
C PHE A 113 -4.34 -5.94 22.13
N LEU A 114 -3.48 -5.52 23.08
CA LEU A 114 -3.00 -4.14 23.15
C LEU A 114 -2.22 -3.71 21.90
N PHE A 115 -1.42 -4.62 21.34
CA PHE A 115 -0.69 -4.38 20.10
C PHE A 115 -1.64 -4.13 18.94
N ASN A 116 -2.64 -5.00 18.74
CA ASN A 116 -3.58 -4.88 17.63
C ASN A 116 -4.50 -3.67 17.75
N GLU A 117 -4.84 -3.23 18.96
CA GLU A 117 -5.75 -2.09 19.16
C GLU A 117 -5.04 -0.73 19.10
N LEU A 118 -3.83 -0.63 19.66
CA LEU A 118 -3.16 0.67 19.84
C LEU A 118 -1.95 0.84 18.92
N ILE A 119 -1.07 -0.16 18.89
CA ILE A 119 0.27 0.00 18.32
C ILE A 119 0.26 -0.24 16.81
N VAL A 120 -0.32 -1.36 16.37
CA VAL A 120 -0.34 -1.77 14.96
C VAL A 120 -1.09 -0.75 14.09
N PRO A 121 -2.29 -0.28 14.44
CA PRO A 121 -3.02 0.67 13.60
C PRO A 121 -2.28 2.01 13.50
N ALA A 122 -1.76 2.53 14.61
CA ALA A 122 -1.02 3.78 14.64
C ALA A 122 0.28 3.71 13.82
N ALA A 123 1.03 2.61 13.96
CA ALA A 123 2.28 2.40 13.23
C ALA A 123 2.02 2.21 11.72
N ASN A 124 0.99 1.46 11.36
CA ASN A 124 0.59 1.26 9.97
C ASN A 124 0.09 2.54 9.30
N TYR A 125 -0.67 3.36 10.02
CA TYR A 125 -1.12 4.65 9.53
C TYR A 125 0.05 5.60 9.26
N GLN A 126 1.00 5.68 10.20
CA GLN A 126 2.25 6.45 10.03
C GLN A 126 3.08 5.93 8.85
N ALA A 127 3.18 4.61 8.67
CA ALA A 127 3.88 3.99 7.56
C ALA A 127 3.28 4.40 6.20
N THR A 128 1.95 4.35 6.07
CA THR A 128 1.25 4.74 4.84
C THR A 128 1.44 6.21 4.53
N ILE A 129 1.27 7.11 5.51
CA ILE A 129 1.46 8.55 5.30
C ILE A 129 2.91 8.87 4.90
N THR A 130 3.89 8.24 5.57
CA THR A 130 5.31 8.47 5.28
C THR A 130 5.64 8.04 3.86
N LEU A 131 5.12 6.89 3.43
CA LEU A 131 5.29 6.39 2.08
C LEU A 131 4.59 7.28 1.04
N GLU A 132 3.33 7.66 1.28
CA GLU A 132 2.59 8.53 0.37
C GLU A 132 3.26 9.90 0.21
N LYS A 133 3.74 10.50 1.29
CA LYS A 133 4.47 11.77 1.24
C LYS A 133 5.74 11.65 0.42
N ALA A 134 6.50 10.57 0.60
CA ALA A 134 7.72 10.32 -0.14
C ALA A 134 7.44 10.12 -1.64
N LEU A 135 6.48 9.25 -1.98
CA LEU A 135 6.12 8.99 -3.36
C LEU A 135 5.49 10.20 -4.07
N ASN A 136 4.76 11.05 -3.34
CA ASN A 136 4.19 12.29 -3.91
C ASN A 136 5.23 13.42 -4.02
N GLN A 137 6.31 13.39 -3.22
CA GLN A 137 7.44 14.33 -3.37
C GLN A 137 8.43 13.88 -4.45
N GLU A 138 8.57 12.57 -4.65
CA GLU A 138 9.49 11.97 -5.63
C GLU A 138 8.85 11.65 -6.98
N LYS A 139 7.51 11.58 -7.08
CA LYS A 139 6.86 11.83 -8.38
C LYS A 139 7.23 13.26 -8.75
N PRO A 140 8.08 13.50 -9.78
CA PRO A 140 8.15 14.84 -10.33
C PRO A 140 6.71 15.21 -10.62
N ALA A 141 6.32 16.39 -10.15
CA ALA A 141 4.94 16.82 -10.31
C ALA A 141 4.57 16.85 -11.82
N PHE A 142 5.57 16.83 -12.72
CA PHE A 142 5.52 16.31 -14.10
C PHE A 142 5.24 14.79 -14.21
N ASP A 143 3.98 14.41 -14.46
CA ASP A 143 3.65 13.10 -15.05
C ASP A 143 4.06 13.12 -16.55
N GLU A 144 5.23 12.54 -16.87
CA GLU A 144 5.71 12.39 -18.26
C GLU A 144 4.89 11.37 -19.09
N ASN A 145 3.93 10.67 -18.49
CA ASN A 145 3.12 9.69 -19.22
C ASN A 145 2.00 10.32 -20.06
N GLY A 146 1.85 11.64 -19.98
CA GLY A 146 0.79 12.38 -20.63
C GLY A 146 -0.60 12.02 -20.10
N ILE A 147 -1.48 13.02 -20.06
CA ILE A 147 -2.87 12.82 -19.65
C ILE A 147 -3.74 12.73 -20.91
N LEU A 148 -4.64 11.75 -20.94
CA LEU A 148 -5.66 11.60 -21.98
C LEU A 148 -7.05 11.55 -21.34
N TYR A 149 -7.89 12.54 -21.64
CA TYR A 149 -9.22 12.70 -21.06
C TYR A 149 -10.29 12.87 -22.15
N PRO A 150 -11.12 11.85 -22.41
CA PRO A 150 -12.26 11.94 -23.33
C PRO A 150 -13.52 12.49 -22.64
N GLU A 151 -14.12 13.52 -23.23
CA GLU A 151 -15.44 14.09 -22.89
C GLU A 151 -16.49 13.54 -23.87
N TYR A 152 -17.50 12.85 -23.35
CA TYR A 152 -18.60 12.26 -24.14
C TYR A 152 -19.86 13.13 -24.07
N GLN A 153 -20.63 13.15 -25.16
CA GLN A 153 -21.96 13.75 -25.20
C GLN A 153 -23.02 12.71 -25.59
N THR A 154 -24.17 12.86 -24.94
CA THR A 154 -25.30 11.96 -25.02
C THR A 154 -26.35 12.55 -25.96
N PHE A 155 -26.66 11.86 -27.07
CA PHE A 155 -27.70 12.27 -28.01
C PHE A 155 -28.93 11.37 -27.89
N PRO A 156 -30.13 11.93 -27.62
CA PRO A 156 -31.37 11.16 -27.65
C PRO A 156 -31.77 10.89 -29.11
N GLN A 157 -31.86 9.62 -29.50
CA GLN A 157 -32.33 9.22 -30.82
C GLN A 157 -33.88 9.19 -30.83
N PRO A 158 -34.55 9.40 -31.99
CA PRO A 158 -36.00 9.29 -32.14
C PRO A 158 -36.59 7.91 -31.76
N ASN A 159 -35.73 6.92 -31.56
CA ASN A 159 -36.03 5.51 -31.34
C ASN A 159 -36.05 5.16 -29.83
N GLY A 160 -35.86 6.15 -28.94
CA GLY A 160 -35.78 5.96 -27.49
C GLY A 160 -34.43 5.45 -26.97
N THR A 161 -33.51 5.07 -27.87
CA THR A 161 -32.12 4.74 -27.53
C THR A 161 -31.26 6.00 -27.47
N THR A 162 -30.23 5.95 -26.62
CA THR A 162 -29.32 7.06 -26.38
C THR A 162 -27.93 6.64 -26.81
N THR A 163 -27.32 7.34 -27.79
CA THR A 163 -25.97 7.03 -28.26
C THR A 163 -24.97 8.02 -27.64
N GLN A 164 -23.93 7.48 -27.01
CA GLN A 164 -22.80 8.26 -26.51
C GLN A 164 -21.79 8.45 -27.64
N THR A 165 -21.43 9.69 -27.95
CA THR A 165 -20.36 10.00 -28.90
C THR A 165 -19.32 10.88 -28.24
N ILE A 166 -18.06 10.77 -28.67
CA ILE A 166 -16.97 11.62 -28.15
C ILE A 166 -17.22 13.04 -28.66
N LYS A 167 -17.33 13.99 -27.74
CA LYS A 167 -17.47 15.42 -28.05
C LYS A 167 -16.10 16.09 -28.08
N ARG A 168 -15.23 15.75 -27.13
CA ARG A 168 -13.90 16.34 -27.02
C ARG A 168 -12.89 15.35 -26.44
N LEU A 169 -11.64 15.45 -26.86
CA LEU A 169 -10.53 14.67 -26.35
C LEU A 169 -9.42 15.65 -25.97
N PHE A 170 -9.01 15.60 -24.71
CA PHE A 170 -7.86 16.35 -24.22
C PHE A 170 -6.68 15.40 -24.13
N TYR A 171 -5.58 15.81 -24.74
CA TYR A 171 -4.28 15.20 -24.58
C TYR A 171 -3.30 16.27 -24.11
N ALA A 172 -2.47 15.97 -23.11
CA ALA A 172 -1.31 16.78 -22.77
C ALA A 172 -0.13 15.86 -22.50
N ASN A 173 1.04 16.19 -23.04
CA ASN A 173 2.23 15.36 -22.90
C ASN A 173 2.79 15.38 -21.46
N GLY A 174 2.60 16.49 -20.75
CA GLY A 174 2.98 16.61 -19.35
C GLY A 174 1.96 17.41 -18.55
N PHE A 175 1.68 16.97 -17.33
CA PHE A 175 0.77 17.66 -16.42
C PHE A 175 1.34 17.71 -15.00
N ASP A 176 1.33 18.93 -14.44
CA ASP A 176 1.91 19.30 -13.14
C ASP A 176 0.84 19.64 -12.07
N GLY A 177 -0.40 19.17 -12.27
CA GLY A 177 -1.54 19.54 -11.41
C GLY A 177 -2.06 20.99 -11.61
N GLN A 178 -1.18 21.92 -11.96
CA GLN A 178 -1.49 23.34 -12.22
C GLN A 178 -1.17 23.77 -13.66
N THR A 179 -0.14 23.15 -14.26
CA THR A 179 0.32 23.50 -15.61
C THR A 179 0.30 22.25 -16.50
N MET A 180 -0.19 22.40 -17.72
CA MET A 180 -0.11 21.39 -18.77
C MET A 180 0.89 21.84 -19.83
N LYS A 181 1.63 20.90 -20.44
CA LYS A 181 2.53 21.15 -21.57
C LYS A 181 2.16 20.29 -22.77
N ASP A 182 2.38 20.84 -23.97
CA ASP A 182 2.10 20.22 -25.27
C ASP A 182 0.68 19.64 -25.33
N LEU A 183 -0.30 20.53 -25.24
CA LEU A 183 -1.70 20.20 -25.25
C LEU A 183 -2.21 20.04 -26.68
N THR A 184 -2.97 18.98 -26.90
CA THR A 184 -3.79 18.76 -28.08
C THR A 184 -5.23 18.53 -27.65
N VAL A 185 -6.13 19.42 -28.06
CA VAL A 185 -7.57 19.26 -27.84
C VAL A 185 -8.25 19.04 -29.18
N LEU A 186 -8.94 17.91 -29.30
CA LEU A 186 -9.76 17.57 -30.47
C LEU A 186 -11.22 17.77 -30.09
N GLU A 187 -11.98 18.54 -30.87
CA GLU A 187 -13.43 18.67 -30.73
C GLU A 187 -14.14 18.12 -31.96
N TRP A 188 -15.09 17.24 -31.72
CA TRP A 188 -15.98 16.70 -32.73
C TRP A 188 -17.29 17.48 -32.77
N SER A 189 -17.84 17.63 -33.96
CA SER A 189 -19.18 18.16 -34.19
C SER A 189 -20.23 17.14 -33.79
N ASN A 190 -21.48 17.60 -33.62
CA ASN A 190 -22.65 16.76 -33.30
C ASN A 190 -22.91 15.65 -34.35
N LEU A 191 -22.29 15.73 -35.52
CA LEU A 191 -22.35 14.73 -36.60
C LEU A 191 -21.19 13.70 -36.55
N GLY A 192 -20.39 13.70 -35.49
CA GLY A 192 -19.25 12.77 -35.31
C GLY A 192 -18.02 13.09 -36.17
N LYS A 193 -18.02 14.21 -36.92
CA LYS A 193 -16.88 14.69 -37.69
C LYS A 193 -16.00 15.62 -36.86
N LEU A 194 -14.68 15.50 -36.97
CA LEU A 194 -13.75 16.40 -36.33
C LEU A 194 -13.95 17.83 -36.85
N ASN A 195 -14.16 18.78 -35.95
CA ASN A 195 -14.50 20.17 -36.27
C ASN A 195 -13.36 21.12 -35.90
N LYS A 196 -12.66 20.85 -34.79
CA LYS A 196 -11.66 21.77 -34.26
C LYS A 196 -10.49 21.00 -33.67
N ILE A 197 -9.29 21.46 -33.96
CA ILE A 197 -8.05 21.03 -33.30
C ILE A 197 -7.45 22.26 -32.63
N ILE A 198 -7.13 22.16 -31.35
CA ILE A 198 -6.44 23.18 -30.58
C ILE A 198 -5.10 22.59 -30.18
N LEU A 199 -4.01 23.20 -30.64
CA LEU A 199 -2.66 22.87 -30.22
C LEU A 199 -2.14 24.00 -29.34
N SER A 200 -1.54 23.71 -28.21
CA SER A 200 -1.01 24.73 -27.31
C SER A 200 0.24 24.23 -26.59
N GLU A 201 1.26 25.07 -26.51
CA GLU A 201 2.51 24.72 -25.84
C GLU A 201 2.33 24.59 -24.32
N SER A 202 1.46 25.41 -23.72
CA SER A 202 1.19 25.36 -22.28
C SER A 202 -0.21 25.82 -21.91
N ALA A 203 -0.77 25.28 -20.83
CA ALA A 203 -2.02 25.76 -20.25
C ALA A 203 -1.93 25.86 -18.73
N LEU A 204 -2.56 26.89 -18.16
CA LEU A 204 -2.62 27.12 -16.72
C LEU A 204 -4.08 27.02 -16.24
N TRP A 205 -4.28 26.43 -15.07
CA TRP A 205 -5.59 26.37 -14.45
C TRP A 205 -5.97 27.71 -13.80
N ASN A 206 -7.12 28.27 -14.18
CA ASN A 206 -7.66 29.47 -13.57
C ASN A 206 -8.78 29.14 -12.57
N SER A 207 -8.44 29.02 -11.29
CA SER A 207 -9.40 28.62 -10.25
C SER A 207 -10.52 29.64 -9.98
N LYS A 208 -10.38 30.90 -10.40
CA LYS A 208 -11.42 31.93 -10.23
C LYS A 208 -12.53 31.79 -11.28
N GLN A 209 -12.19 31.31 -12.47
CA GLN A 209 -13.11 31.20 -13.61
C GLN A 209 -13.47 29.74 -13.93
N ASN A 210 -12.80 28.78 -13.28
CA ASN A 210 -12.99 27.34 -13.52
C ASN A 210 -12.71 26.96 -14.99
N THR A 211 -11.72 27.62 -15.60
CA THR A 211 -11.31 27.45 -17.00
C THR A 211 -9.82 27.16 -17.12
N TRP A 212 -9.44 26.44 -18.18
CA TRP A 212 -8.04 26.31 -18.59
C TRP A 212 -7.68 27.45 -19.55
N ASP A 213 -6.67 28.23 -19.18
CA ASP A 213 -6.14 29.30 -20.01
C ASP A 213 -4.97 28.74 -20.82
N PHE A 214 -5.14 28.66 -22.13
CA PHE A 214 -4.15 28.12 -23.07
C PHE A 214 -3.24 29.24 -23.58
N PHE A 215 -1.93 29.01 -23.56
CA PHE A 215 -0.90 29.97 -23.97
C PHE A 215 -0.15 29.45 -25.18
N HIS A 216 0.24 30.37 -26.07
CA HIS A 216 1.00 30.08 -27.30
C HIS A 216 0.38 28.92 -28.09
N GLY A 217 -0.91 29.05 -28.40
CA GLY A 217 -1.68 28.03 -29.09
C GLY A 217 -2.17 28.45 -30.46
N SER A 218 -2.44 27.45 -31.30
CA SER A 218 -3.05 27.60 -32.61
C SER A 218 -4.36 26.82 -32.66
N ILE A 219 -5.37 27.41 -33.28
CA ILE A 219 -6.69 26.79 -33.45
C ILE A 219 -6.89 26.54 -34.94
N TYR A 220 -7.08 25.27 -35.28
CA TYR A 220 -7.42 24.84 -36.64
C TYR A 220 -8.91 24.47 -36.68
N PHE A 221 -9.64 25.17 -37.55
CA PHE A 221 -11.03 24.83 -37.86
C PHE A 221 -11.06 23.94 -39.09
N ILE A 222 -11.75 22.80 -38.99
CA ILE A 222 -11.90 21.84 -40.08
C ILE A 222 -13.29 22.07 -40.69
N SER A 223 -13.30 22.66 -41.87
CA SER A 223 -14.53 22.84 -42.64
C SER A 223 -15.12 21.47 -43.03
N PRO A 224 -16.44 21.26 -42.90
CA PRO A 224 -17.08 19.97 -43.18
C PRO A 224 -17.06 19.55 -44.66
N ASN A 225 -16.64 20.44 -45.57
CA ASN A 225 -16.57 20.23 -47.00
C ASN A 225 -15.23 20.72 -47.57
N THR A 226 -14.25 19.82 -47.71
CA THR A 226 -13.26 19.86 -48.80
C THR A 226 -12.70 18.47 -49.00
N SER A 227 -12.88 17.94 -50.21
CA SER A 227 -12.15 16.78 -50.73
C SER A 227 -10.65 17.05 -50.67
N PHE A 228 -9.90 16.18 -50.02
CA PHE A 228 -8.43 16.20 -50.10
C PHE A 228 -8.01 15.82 -51.52
N GLN A 229 -7.23 16.69 -52.19
CA GLN A 229 -6.33 16.26 -53.25
C GLN A 229 -4.94 16.01 -52.66
N LYS A 230 -4.32 14.96 -53.20
CA LYS A 230 -3.12 14.27 -52.74
C LYS A 230 -1.85 15.07 -52.97
#